data_AF-A0A956I9D9-F1
#
_entry.id   AF-A0A956I9D9-F1
#
_cell.length_a   1.000
_cell.length_b   1.000
_cell.length_c   1.000
_cell.angle_alpha   90.00
_cell.angle_beta   90.00
_cell.angle_gamma   90.00
#
_symmetry.space_group_name_H-M   'P 1'
#
loop_
_entity.id
_entity.type
_entity.pdbx_description
1 polymer ?
#
loop_
_entity_poly.entity_id
_entity_poly.type
_entity_poly.pdbx_seq_one_letter_code
_entity_poly.pdbx_strand_id
1 'polypeptide(L)'
;GEIFDRVWLEGGSRQTRDVQTTMVPAGGASVVDFQTQVPGTYILVDHSLLRAFNKGALGMLRVEGDDAPVVYSGQEVDEVYLGDQAPDVVAALEAAPADQEPLEVRMTRGEATYRGVCAACHQRGGEGLAGVFPPLAGSDYLRRDDAELANVVLAGLSGPITVNGNAYNGVMPAFSNLTDHEIADVLTYVRGNLNNRGAPVANEVVATARRSLPRPDPGAHP
;
A
#
# COMPACT_ATOMS: atom_id res chain seq x y z
N GLY A 1 -5.81 -15.35 11.99
CA GLY A 1 -4.92 -15.22 13.16
C GLY A 1 -5.32 -16.28 14.16
N GLU A 2 -4.35 -16.87 14.87
CA GLU A 2 -4.61 -17.88 15.90
C GLU A 2 -4.78 -17.22 17.28
N ILE A 3 -5.44 -17.90 18.21
CA ILE A 3 -5.53 -17.47 19.60
C ILE A 3 -4.31 -18.00 20.36
N PHE A 4 -3.69 -17.18 21.21
CA PHE A 4 -2.64 -17.67 22.10
C PHE A 4 -3.26 -18.49 23.25
N ASP A 5 -2.95 -19.79 23.28
CA ASP A 5 -3.35 -20.68 24.37
C ASP A 5 -2.75 -20.20 25.69
N ARG A 6 -1.48 -19.73 25.67
CA ARG A 6 -0.78 -19.20 26.85
C ARG A 6 0.16 -18.07 26.49
N VAL A 7 0.25 -17.09 27.39
CA VAL A 7 1.19 -15.97 27.34
C VAL A 7 1.87 -15.80 28.69
N TRP A 8 3.20 -15.77 28.70
CA TRP A 8 4.03 -15.43 29.86
C TRP A 8 4.74 -14.11 29.61
N LEU A 9 4.59 -13.15 30.53
CA LEU A 9 5.26 -11.86 30.46
C LEU A 9 6.61 -11.91 31.18
N GLU A 10 7.65 -11.33 30.58
CA GLU A 10 8.96 -11.04 31.19
C GLU A 10 9.69 -12.28 31.76
N GLY A 11 9.35 -13.49 31.30
CA GLY A 11 9.86 -14.74 31.86
C GLY A 11 9.27 -15.12 33.23
N GLY A 12 8.20 -14.45 33.65
CA GLY A 12 7.48 -14.74 34.88
C GLY A 12 6.68 -16.04 34.83
N SER A 13 6.34 -16.59 36.00
CA SER A 13 5.56 -17.84 36.13
C SER A 13 4.05 -17.66 35.93
N ARG A 14 3.56 -16.41 35.89
CA ARG A 14 2.15 -16.10 35.66
C ARG A 14 1.83 -16.23 34.18
N GLN A 15 0.71 -16.90 33.90
CA GLN A 15 0.20 -17.12 32.55
C GLN A 15 -1.15 -16.44 32.39
N THR A 16 -1.33 -15.78 31.24
CA THR A 16 -2.65 -15.44 30.70
C THR A 16 -2.99 -16.49 29.63
N ARG A 17 -4.27 -16.85 29.50
CA ARG A 17 -4.73 -17.90 28.58
C ARG A 17 -5.82 -17.39 27.66
N ASP A 18 -5.93 -18.03 26.49
CA ASP A 18 -7.02 -17.82 25.53
C ASP A 18 -7.14 -16.35 25.08
N VAL A 19 -6.00 -15.73 24.77
CA VAL A 19 -5.93 -14.31 24.36
C VAL A 19 -5.35 -14.17 22.96
N GLN A 20 -5.93 -13.29 22.15
CA GLN A 20 -5.43 -13.00 20.81
C GLN A 20 -4.43 -11.83 20.78
N THR A 21 -4.50 -10.93 21.77
CA THR A 21 -3.66 -9.73 21.83
C THR A 21 -3.07 -9.59 23.23
N THR A 22 -1.77 -9.32 23.31
CA THR A 22 -1.08 -9.02 24.57
C THR A 22 -0.22 -7.77 24.42
N MET A 23 -0.11 -6.99 25.48
CA MET A 23 0.78 -5.83 25.51
C MET A 23 2.18 -6.29 25.91
N VAL A 24 3.18 -5.98 25.09
CA VAL A 24 4.60 -6.15 25.42
C VAL A 24 5.18 -4.76 25.72
N PRO A 25 5.53 -4.44 26.98
CA PRO A 25 6.13 -3.14 27.31
C PRO A 25 7.46 -2.93 26.59
N ALA A 26 7.84 -1.65 26.41
CA ALA A 26 9.15 -1.32 25.83
C ALA A 26 10.29 -1.89 26.69
N GLY A 27 11.20 -2.63 26.06
CA GLY A 27 12.29 -3.34 26.76
C GLY A 27 11.86 -4.64 27.46
N GLY A 28 10.57 -5.00 27.39
CA GLY A 28 10.05 -6.27 27.88
C GLY A 28 10.11 -7.39 26.85
N ALA A 29 9.78 -8.59 27.28
CA ALA A 29 9.64 -9.76 26.43
C ALA A 29 8.39 -10.55 26.82
N SER A 30 7.91 -11.40 25.92
CA SER A 30 6.84 -12.35 26.21
C SER A 30 7.10 -13.66 25.50
N VAL A 31 6.71 -14.76 26.14
CA VAL A 31 6.65 -16.08 25.51
C VAL A 31 5.19 -16.38 25.25
N VAL A 32 4.86 -16.83 24.04
CA VAL A 32 3.51 -17.25 23.67
C VAL A 32 3.55 -18.71 23.23
N ASP A 33 2.48 -19.43 23.51
CA ASP A 33 2.26 -20.82 23.12
C ASP A 33 0.87 -20.90 22.48
N PHE A 34 0.78 -21.56 21.34
CA PHE A 34 -0.46 -21.79 20.61
C PHE A 34 -0.35 -22.97 19.66
N GLN A 35 -1.47 -23.64 19.44
CA GLN A 35 -1.58 -24.72 18.47
C GLN A 35 -2.31 -24.27 17.20
N THR A 36 -1.69 -24.50 16.04
CA THR A 36 -2.32 -24.20 14.75
C THR A 36 -3.20 -25.36 14.31
N GLN A 37 -4.45 -25.04 13.97
CA GLN A 37 -5.48 -26.04 13.64
C GLN A 37 -5.68 -26.21 12.13
N VAL A 38 -5.28 -25.22 11.33
CA VAL A 38 -5.44 -25.18 9.87
C VAL A 38 -4.11 -24.75 9.23
N PRO A 39 -3.77 -25.24 8.03
CA PRO A 39 -2.63 -24.72 7.28
C PRO A 39 -2.89 -23.28 6.83
N GLY A 40 -1.80 -22.54 6.59
CA GLY A 40 -1.84 -21.17 6.08
C GLY A 40 -0.84 -20.25 6.76
N THR A 41 -0.85 -18.99 6.34
CA THR A 41 0.06 -17.95 6.86
C THR A 41 -0.59 -17.14 7.98
N TYR A 42 -0.02 -17.25 9.18
CA TYR A 42 -0.46 -16.54 10.39
C TYR A 42 0.36 -15.28 10.60
N ILE A 43 -0.32 -14.13 10.73
CA ILE A 43 0.32 -12.82 10.77
C ILE A 43 0.42 -12.30 12.21
N LEU A 44 1.66 -12.07 12.66
CA LEU A 44 2.00 -11.49 13.94
C LEU A 44 2.19 -9.97 13.76
N VAL A 45 1.47 -9.16 14.54
CA VAL A 45 1.42 -7.70 14.31
C VAL A 45 1.52 -6.89 15.61
N ASP A 46 2.09 -5.69 15.54
CA ASP A 46 1.73 -4.63 16.49
C ASP A 46 0.36 -4.08 16.07
N HIS A 47 -0.67 -4.41 16.85
CA HIS A 47 -2.05 -4.05 16.53
C HIS A 47 -2.36 -2.54 16.72
N SER A 48 -1.34 -1.70 16.91
CA SER A 48 -1.40 -0.28 16.54
C SER A 48 -1.37 -0.17 15.00
N LEU A 49 -2.50 -0.41 14.32
CA LEU A 49 -2.62 -0.73 12.88
C LEU A 49 -1.66 0.00 11.92
N LEU A 50 -1.43 1.31 12.11
CA LEU A 50 -0.52 2.08 11.25
C LEU A 50 0.95 1.63 11.36
N ARG A 51 1.35 0.97 12.44
CA ARG A 51 2.69 0.39 12.58
C ARG A 51 2.81 -0.90 11.78
N ALA A 52 1.78 -1.75 11.85
CA ALA A 52 1.71 -2.99 11.09
C ALA A 52 1.74 -2.71 9.59
N PHE A 53 0.76 -1.95 9.07
CA PHE A 53 0.56 -1.82 7.63
C PHE A 53 1.34 -0.68 6.97
N ASN A 54 1.91 0.28 7.73
CA ASN A 54 2.67 1.41 7.15
C ASN A 54 4.11 1.51 7.64
N LYS A 55 4.51 0.71 8.65
CA LYS A 55 5.87 0.76 9.22
C LYS A 55 6.54 -0.61 9.33
N GLY A 56 5.95 -1.64 8.72
CA GLY A 56 6.54 -2.97 8.62
C GLY A 56 6.55 -3.78 9.92
N ALA A 57 5.70 -3.46 10.91
CA ALA A 57 5.59 -4.23 12.15
C ALA A 57 4.73 -5.49 11.95
N LEU A 58 5.11 -6.33 10.99
CA LEU A 58 4.46 -7.57 10.58
C LEU A 58 5.49 -8.72 10.58
N GLY A 59 5.12 -9.86 11.15
CA GLY A 59 5.86 -11.11 11.05
C GLY A 59 4.96 -12.23 10.54
N MET A 60 5.52 -13.21 9.84
CA MET A 60 4.76 -14.31 9.24
C MET A 60 5.18 -15.65 9.83
N LEU A 61 4.19 -16.45 10.20
CA LEU A 61 4.35 -17.87 10.53
C LEU A 61 3.58 -18.69 9.49
N ARG A 62 4.30 -19.36 8.60
CA ARG A 62 3.72 -20.26 7.60
C ARG A 62 3.56 -21.65 8.20
N VAL A 63 2.35 -22.21 8.11
CA VAL A 63 2.01 -23.55 8.59
C VAL A 63 1.56 -24.41 7.42
N GLU A 64 2.21 -25.55 7.25
CA GLU A 64 1.89 -26.54 6.22
C GLU A 64 1.16 -27.73 6.86
N GLY A 65 0.22 -28.33 6.13
CA GLY A 65 -0.61 -29.44 6.60
C GLY A 65 -1.82 -29.67 5.71
N ASP A 66 -2.65 -30.63 6.09
CA ASP A 66 -3.90 -30.93 5.38
C ASP A 66 -5.00 -29.91 5.72
N ASP A 67 -5.79 -29.51 4.73
CA ASP A 67 -6.90 -28.58 4.93
C ASP A 67 -7.95 -29.17 5.89
N ALA A 68 -8.44 -28.33 6.82
CA ALA A 68 -9.49 -28.67 7.76
C ALA A 68 -10.74 -27.79 7.53
N PRO A 69 -11.54 -28.06 6.47
CA PRO A 69 -12.67 -27.20 6.06
C PRO A 69 -13.81 -27.12 7.07
N VAL A 70 -13.87 -28.06 8.02
CA VAL A 70 -14.82 -28.03 9.15
C VAL A 70 -14.44 -26.92 10.14
N VAL A 71 -13.16 -26.57 10.25
CA VAL A 71 -12.63 -25.54 11.15
C VAL A 71 -12.56 -24.18 10.42
N TYR A 72 -12.02 -24.15 9.21
CA TYR A 72 -11.92 -22.94 8.40
C TYR A 72 -11.98 -23.29 6.91
N SER A 73 -12.92 -22.68 6.19
CA SER A 73 -13.12 -22.88 4.75
C SER A 73 -12.81 -21.61 3.93
N GLY A 74 -12.23 -20.59 4.57
CA GLY A 74 -11.83 -19.35 3.92
C GLY A 74 -10.55 -19.52 3.12
N GLN A 75 -10.24 -18.53 2.29
CA GLN A 75 -8.98 -18.50 1.53
C GLN A 75 -7.81 -18.10 2.44
N GLU A 76 -6.59 -18.45 2.02
CA GLU A 76 -5.36 -18.00 2.68
C GLU A 76 -5.24 -16.46 2.62
N VAL A 77 -4.49 -15.87 3.56
CA VAL A 77 -4.23 -14.43 3.58
C VAL A 77 -3.64 -13.99 2.24
N ASP A 78 -4.26 -12.99 1.65
CA ASP A 78 -4.01 -12.53 0.28
C ASP A 78 -3.40 -11.12 0.26
N GLU A 79 -3.19 -10.61 -0.95
CA GLU A 79 -2.71 -9.25 -1.20
C GLU A 79 -3.62 -8.17 -0.58
N VAL A 80 -4.92 -8.46 -0.38
CA VAL A 80 -5.87 -7.53 0.26
C VAL A 80 -5.50 -7.32 1.72
N TYR A 81 -4.94 -8.34 2.39
CA TYR A 81 -4.49 -8.24 3.78
C TYR A 81 -3.01 -7.89 3.92
N LEU A 82 -2.14 -8.41 3.05
CA LEU A 82 -0.68 -8.31 3.19
C LEU A 82 -0.03 -7.22 2.34
N GLY A 83 -0.73 -6.65 1.36
CA GLY A 83 -0.17 -5.66 0.45
C GLY A 83 1.11 -6.17 -0.22
N ASP A 84 2.20 -5.42 -0.10
CA ASP A 84 3.49 -5.73 -0.72
C ASP A 84 4.30 -6.85 -0.02
N GLN A 85 3.85 -7.33 1.14
CA GLN A 85 4.52 -8.38 1.89
C GLN A 85 3.97 -9.79 1.56
N ALA A 86 2.99 -9.90 0.65
CA ALA A 86 2.42 -11.19 0.27
C ALA A 86 3.52 -12.14 -0.30
N PRO A 87 3.47 -13.46 -0.02
CA PRO A 87 4.53 -14.40 -0.43
C PRO A 87 4.87 -14.38 -1.92
N ASP A 88 3.85 -14.24 -2.77
CA ASP A 88 4.02 -14.16 -4.23
C ASP A 88 4.67 -12.84 -4.65
N VAL A 89 4.38 -11.75 -3.92
CA VAL A 89 5.03 -10.44 -4.10
C VAL A 89 6.49 -10.50 -3.67
N VAL A 90 6.80 -11.16 -2.54
CA VAL A 90 8.18 -11.36 -2.06
C VAL A 90 8.98 -12.22 -3.04
N ALA A 91 8.42 -13.34 -3.50
CA ALA A 91 9.07 -14.20 -4.48
C ALA A 91 9.32 -13.48 -5.81
N ALA A 92 8.39 -12.64 -6.25
CA ALA A 92 8.55 -11.82 -7.44
C ALA A 92 9.65 -10.75 -7.25
N LEU A 93 9.73 -10.10 -6.08
CA LEU A 93 10.79 -9.14 -5.74
C LEU A 93 12.18 -9.79 -5.69
N GLU A 94 12.30 -11.01 -5.16
CA GLU A 94 13.57 -11.77 -5.12
C GLU A 94 14.05 -12.22 -6.50
N ALA A 95 13.13 -12.44 -7.44
CA ALA A 95 13.44 -12.88 -8.81
C ALA A 95 13.84 -11.72 -9.75
N ALA A 96 13.65 -10.47 -9.34
CA ALA A 96 13.83 -9.31 -10.19
C ALA A 96 15.29 -8.78 -10.18
N PRO A 97 15.79 -8.19 -11.28
CA PRO A 97 17.03 -7.42 -11.24
C PRO A 97 16.97 -6.38 -10.13
N ALA A 98 18.09 -6.14 -9.43
CA ALA A 98 18.19 -5.28 -8.25
C ALA A 98 17.73 -3.82 -8.46
N ASP A 99 17.44 -3.45 -9.70
CA ASP A 99 17.10 -2.14 -10.22
C ASP A 99 15.80 -2.12 -11.05
N GLN A 100 15.10 -3.26 -11.20
CA GLN A 100 13.80 -3.35 -11.88
C GLN A 100 12.88 -4.33 -11.16
N GLU A 101 12.05 -3.82 -10.26
CA GLU A 101 10.96 -4.60 -9.67
C GLU A 101 9.97 -5.06 -10.75
N PRO A 102 9.42 -6.29 -10.67
CA PRO A 102 8.55 -6.82 -11.71
C PRO A 102 7.30 -5.96 -11.86
N LEU A 103 6.83 -5.79 -13.10
CA LEU A 103 5.67 -4.94 -13.38
C LEU A 103 4.44 -5.35 -12.56
N GLU A 104 4.20 -6.65 -12.40
CA GLU A 104 3.08 -7.19 -11.62
C GLU A 104 3.11 -6.69 -10.16
N VAL A 105 4.27 -6.79 -9.49
CA VAL A 105 4.46 -6.26 -8.13
C VAL A 105 4.17 -4.75 -8.08
N ARG A 106 4.70 -4.01 -9.04
CA ARG A 106 4.49 -2.56 -9.12
C ARG A 106 3.02 -2.20 -9.36
N MET A 107 2.29 -3.01 -10.14
CA MET A 107 0.86 -2.84 -10.35
C MET A 107 0.06 -3.15 -9.08
N THR A 108 0.39 -4.21 -8.34
CA THR A 108 -0.27 -4.55 -7.06
C THR A 108 -0.07 -3.45 -6.01
N ARG A 109 1.16 -2.96 -5.83
CA ARG A 109 1.44 -1.85 -4.90
C ARG A 109 0.80 -0.53 -5.35
N GLY A 110 0.85 -0.27 -6.65
CA GLY A 110 0.19 0.88 -7.25
C GLY A 110 -1.32 0.86 -7.04
N GLU A 111 -1.96 -0.30 -7.15
CA GLU A 111 -3.38 -0.48 -6.86
C GLU A 111 -3.70 -0.23 -5.38
N ALA A 112 -2.91 -0.78 -4.46
CA ALA A 112 -3.09 -0.57 -3.03
C ALA A 112 -3.00 0.93 -2.68
N THR A 113 -2.00 1.63 -3.23
CA THR A 113 -1.84 3.08 -3.07
C THR A 113 -3.02 3.83 -3.66
N TYR A 114 -3.45 3.46 -4.86
CA TYR A 114 -4.60 4.08 -5.52
C TYR A 114 -5.88 3.96 -4.68
N ARG A 115 -6.19 2.76 -4.20
CA ARG A 115 -7.39 2.49 -3.39
C ARG A 115 -7.37 3.21 -2.05
N GLY A 116 -6.20 3.30 -1.40
CA GLY A 116 -6.05 3.95 -0.10
C GLY A 116 -6.03 5.48 -0.16
N VAL A 117 -5.50 6.06 -1.24
CA VAL A 117 -5.20 7.50 -1.31
C VAL A 117 -6.03 8.23 -2.36
N CYS A 118 -6.13 7.68 -3.56
CA CYS A 118 -6.62 8.41 -4.73
C CYS A 118 -8.12 8.18 -5.00
N ALA A 119 -8.62 6.99 -4.69
CA ALA A 119 -9.97 6.55 -5.03
C ALA A 119 -11.08 7.33 -4.30
N ALA A 120 -10.76 8.04 -3.20
CA ALA A 120 -11.72 8.88 -2.49
C ALA A 120 -12.31 9.99 -3.39
N CYS A 121 -11.48 10.55 -4.29
CA CYS A 121 -11.90 11.59 -5.23
C CYS A 121 -12.11 11.00 -6.64
N HIS A 122 -11.15 10.21 -7.12
CA HIS A 122 -11.17 9.67 -8.48
C HIS A 122 -12.06 8.43 -8.64
N GLN A 123 -12.72 7.99 -7.58
CA GLN A 123 -13.55 6.78 -7.49
C GLN A 123 -12.75 5.48 -7.68
N ARG A 124 -13.36 4.32 -7.41
CA ARG A 124 -12.66 3.03 -7.49
C ARG A 124 -12.31 2.63 -8.93
N GLY A 125 -13.15 2.99 -9.90
CA GLY A 125 -12.93 2.68 -11.32
C GLY A 125 -12.19 3.78 -12.08
N GLY A 126 -11.77 4.87 -11.43
CA GLY A 126 -11.14 6.01 -12.08
C GLY A 126 -12.09 6.94 -12.83
N GLU A 127 -13.41 6.76 -12.71
CA GLU A 127 -14.41 7.56 -13.40
C GLU A 127 -14.52 9.01 -12.89
N GLY A 128 -14.03 9.28 -11.67
CA GLY A 128 -14.17 10.59 -11.04
C GLY A 128 -15.63 11.01 -10.86
N LEU A 129 -15.85 12.32 -10.87
CA LEU A 129 -17.18 12.92 -10.82
C LEU A 129 -17.24 14.08 -11.82
N ALA A 130 -18.10 13.97 -12.85
CA ALA A 130 -18.18 14.95 -13.92
C ALA A 130 -18.32 16.39 -13.39
N GLY A 131 -17.47 17.30 -13.87
CA GLY A 131 -17.41 18.70 -13.45
C GLY A 131 -16.76 18.97 -12.08
N VAL A 132 -16.43 17.94 -11.30
CA VAL A 132 -15.83 18.08 -9.95
C VAL A 132 -14.45 17.43 -9.90
N PHE A 133 -14.37 16.11 -10.13
CA PHE A 133 -13.14 15.35 -10.13
C PHE A 133 -12.90 14.75 -11.52
N PRO A 134 -11.76 15.04 -12.16
CA PRO A 134 -11.47 14.52 -13.49
C PRO A 134 -11.34 13.00 -13.48
N PRO A 135 -11.78 12.31 -14.55
CA PRO A 135 -11.55 10.89 -14.69
C PRO A 135 -10.06 10.61 -14.89
N LEU A 136 -9.58 9.57 -14.23
CA LEU A 136 -8.32 8.90 -14.57
C LEU A 136 -8.54 7.78 -15.57
N ALA A 137 -9.76 7.21 -15.61
CA ALA A 137 -10.08 6.14 -16.53
C ALA A 137 -10.12 6.62 -17.98
N GLY A 138 -9.33 6.00 -18.86
CA GLY A 138 -9.23 6.38 -20.27
C GLY A 138 -8.87 7.86 -20.47
N SER A 139 -8.09 8.44 -19.55
CA SER A 139 -7.84 9.89 -19.48
C SER A 139 -6.80 10.31 -20.52
N ASP A 140 -7.16 11.27 -21.38
CA ASP A 140 -6.20 11.91 -22.30
C ASP A 140 -5.08 12.65 -21.57
N TYR A 141 -5.37 13.17 -20.37
CA TYR A 141 -4.43 13.89 -19.53
C TYR A 141 -3.25 13.00 -19.07
N LEU A 142 -3.46 11.69 -18.91
CA LEU A 142 -2.41 10.73 -18.52
C LEU A 142 -1.41 10.40 -19.64
N ARG A 143 -1.60 10.97 -20.84
CA ARG A 143 -0.65 10.85 -21.96
C ARG A 143 0.48 11.89 -21.91
N ARG A 144 0.45 12.80 -20.93
CA ARG A 144 1.51 13.78 -20.70
C ARG A 144 2.80 13.12 -20.21
N ASP A 145 3.85 13.93 -20.15
CA ASP A 145 5.17 13.50 -19.73
C ASP A 145 5.16 12.97 -18.28
N ASP A 146 5.96 11.94 -18.02
CA ASP A 146 5.99 11.27 -16.72
C ASP A 146 6.42 12.23 -15.59
N ALA A 147 7.31 13.19 -15.86
CA ALA A 147 7.71 14.19 -14.87
C ALA A 147 6.59 15.20 -14.59
N GLU A 148 5.76 15.52 -15.58
CA GLU A 148 4.59 16.36 -15.39
C GLU A 148 3.55 15.66 -14.50
N LEU A 149 3.28 14.38 -14.77
CA LEU A 149 2.37 13.57 -13.95
C LEU A 149 2.90 13.38 -12.51
N ALA A 150 4.21 13.15 -12.35
CA ALA A 150 4.84 13.09 -11.04
C ALA A 150 4.67 14.41 -10.27
N ASN A 151 4.85 15.55 -10.93
CA ASN A 151 4.66 16.87 -10.31
C ASN A 151 3.21 17.12 -9.88
N VAL A 152 2.22 16.66 -10.66
CA VAL A 152 0.80 16.75 -10.26
C VAL A 152 0.56 16.02 -8.93
N VAL A 153 1.14 14.85 -8.73
CA VAL A 153 1.01 14.10 -7.46
C VAL A 153 1.81 14.78 -6.34
N LEU A 154 3.05 15.16 -6.61
CA LEU A 154 3.97 15.71 -5.61
C LEU A 154 3.57 17.10 -5.12
N ALA A 155 3.16 17.99 -6.03
CA ALA A 155 2.89 19.40 -5.75
C ALA A 155 1.40 19.74 -5.75
N GLY A 156 0.54 18.78 -6.12
CA GLY A 156 -0.87 19.02 -6.35
C GLY A 156 -1.13 19.70 -7.69
N LEU A 157 -2.40 19.96 -7.96
CA LEU A 157 -2.84 20.60 -9.20
C LEU A 157 -4.02 21.51 -8.90
N SER A 158 -3.94 22.76 -9.35
CA SER A 158 -5.06 23.71 -9.28
C SER A 158 -5.14 24.54 -10.56
N GLY A 159 -6.29 25.17 -10.77
CA GLY A 159 -6.55 25.96 -11.96
C GLY A 159 -7.25 25.17 -13.08
N PRO A 160 -7.57 25.85 -14.19
CA PRO A 160 -8.38 25.27 -15.25
C PRO A 160 -7.62 24.21 -16.03
N ILE A 161 -8.20 23.01 -16.13
CA ILE A 161 -7.73 21.92 -16.97
C ILE A 161 -8.87 21.37 -17.84
N THR A 162 -8.52 20.66 -18.90
CA THR A 162 -9.47 19.89 -19.70
C THR A 162 -9.03 18.44 -19.71
N VAL A 163 -9.98 17.54 -19.42
CA VAL A 163 -9.76 16.09 -19.42
C VAL A 163 -10.91 15.44 -20.18
N ASN A 164 -10.57 14.67 -21.22
CA ASN A 164 -11.53 14.02 -22.12
C ASN A 164 -12.60 14.99 -22.66
N GLY A 165 -12.17 16.21 -23.00
CA GLY A 165 -13.04 17.28 -23.53
C GLY A 165 -13.88 18.03 -22.48
N ASN A 166 -13.85 17.64 -21.21
CA ASN A 166 -14.59 18.31 -20.14
C ASN A 166 -13.68 19.25 -19.34
N ALA A 167 -14.18 20.43 -18.98
CA ALA A 167 -13.45 21.41 -18.19
C ALA A 167 -13.55 21.13 -16.68
N TYR A 168 -12.43 21.28 -15.97
CA TYR A 168 -12.33 21.18 -14.51
C TYR A 168 -11.52 22.36 -13.98
N ASN A 169 -11.85 22.81 -12.77
CA ASN A 169 -11.12 23.90 -12.09
C ASN A 169 -11.11 23.67 -10.57
N GLY A 170 -10.85 22.42 -10.18
CA GLY A 170 -10.75 22.01 -8.78
C GLY A 170 -9.34 22.19 -8.21
N VAL A 171 -9.14 21.69 -7.00
CA VAL A 171 -7.83 21.61 -6.35
C VAL A 171 -7.57 20.17 -5.95
N MET A 172 -6.51 19.58 -6.49
CA MET A 172 -5.91 18.34 -6.03
C MET A 172 -4.78 18.71 -5.05
N PRO A 173 -4.87 18.31 -3.76
CA PRO A 173 -3.79 18.54 -2.81
C PRO A 173 -2.47 17.87 -3.22
N ALA A 174 -1.37 18.38 -2.69
CA ALA A 174 -0.06 17.75 -2.81
C ALA A 174 0.02 16.48 -1.96
N PHE A 175 0.60 15.41 -2.52
CA PHE A 175 0.88 14.15 -1.83
C PHE A 175 2.39 13.92 -1.70
N SER A 176 3.15 14.98 -1.39
CA SER A 176 4.59 14.93 -1.17
C SER A 176 5.03 14.04 0.01
N ASN A 177 4.08 13.62 0.85
CA ASN A 177 4.29 12.65 1.91
C ASN A 177 4.45 11.20 1.41
N LEU A 178 4.04 10.89 0.18
CA LEU A 178 4.31 9.61 -0.46
C LEU A 178 5.77 9.54 -0.91
N THR A 179 6.36 8.36 -0.87
CA THR A 179 7.71 8.07 -1.36
C THR A 179 7.79 8.07 -2.89
N ASP A 180 9.00 8.09 -3.43
CA ASP A 180 9.21 8.05 -4.89
C ASP A 180 8.70 6.74 -5.51
N HIS A 181 8.88 5.62 -4.80
CA HIS A 181 8.35 4.32 -5.21
C HIS A 181 6.82 4.29 -5.22
N GLU A 182 6.16 4.76 -4.15
CA GLU A 182 4.69 4.77 -4.07
C GLU A 182 4.07 5.61 -5.19
N ILE A 183 4.66 6.76 -5.51
CA ILE A 183 4.18 7.64 -6.59
C ILE A 183 4.44 6.99 -7.97
N ALA A 184 5.61 6.40 -8.18
CA ALA A 184 5.92 5.74 -9.45
C ALA A 184 5.01 4.53 -9.70
N ASP A 185 4.70 3.77 -8.66
CA ASP A 185 3.83 2.59 -8.74
C ASP A 185 2.37 2.98 -8.94
N VAL A 186 1.85 3.97 -8.21
CA VAL A 186 0.46 4.43 -8.43
C VAL A 186 0.27 5.03 -9.82
N LEU A 187 1.26 5.78 -10.33
CA LEU A 187 1.24 6.29 -11.70
C LEU A 187 1.33 5.15 -12.72
N THR A 188 2.15 4.13 -12.45
CA THR A 188 2.24 2.92 -13.29
C THR A 188 0.89 2.18 -13.35
N TYR A 189 0.25 1.95 -12.20
CA TYR A 189 -1.07 1.34 -12.13
C TYR A 189 -2.12 2.17 -12.88
N VAL A 190 -2.22 3.47 -12.61
CA VAL A 190 -3.22 4.34 -13.23
C VAL A 190 -3.01 4.46 -14.75
N ARG A 191 -1.77 4.51 -15.24
CA ARG A 191 -1.47 4.57 -16.68
C ARG A 191 -1.65 3.23 -17.39
N GLY A 192 -1.33 2.12 -16.73
CA GLY A 192 -1.44 0.77 -17.30
C GLY A 192 -2.82 0.14 -17.16
N ASN A 193 -3.68 0.68 -16.29
CA ASN A 193 -5.00 0.15 -15.96
C ASN A 193 -6.11 1.21 -16.13
N LEU A 194 -7.33 0.94 -15.66
CA LEU A 194 -8.48 1.87 -15.72
C LEU A 194 -8.80 2.30 -17.16
N ASN A 195 -8.75 1.37 -18.11
CA ASN A 195 -8.89 1.65 -19.55
C ASN A 195 -7.79 2.51 -20.17
N ASN A 196 -6.67 2.73 -19.49
CA ASN A 196 -5.46 3.31 -20.06
C ASN A 196 -4.52 2.22 -20.60
N ARG A 197 -3.50 2.63 -21.38
CA ARG A 197 -2.51 1.74 -22.01
C ARG A 197 -1.12 2.39 -22.06
N GLY A 198 -0.77 3.13 -21.02
CA GLY A 198 0.51 3.82 -20.87
C GLY A 198 1.62 2.90 -20.35
N ALA A 199 2.87 3.32 -20.57
CA ALA A 199 4.04 2.63 -20.06
C ALA A 199 4.22 2.84 -18.55
N PRO A 200 4.93 1.94 -17.86
CA PRO A 200 5.33 2.14 -16.46
C PRO A 200 6.15 3.41 -16.28
N VAL A 201 5.95 4.09 -15.15
CA VAL A 201 6.73 5.29 -14.77
C VAL A 201 7.95 4.84 -13.99
N ALA A 202 9.14 5.38 -14.29
CA ALA A 202 10.36 5.02 -13.57
C ALA A 202 10.49 5.79 -12.24
N ASN A 203 11.01 5.13 -11.19
CA ASN A 203 11.23 5.75 -9.88
C ASN A 203 12.13 6.99 -9.97
N GLU A 204 13.15 6.96 -10.82
CA GLU A 204 14.09 8.07 -11.01
C GLU A 204 13.41 9.33 -11.58
N VAL A 205 12.34 9.18 -12.36
CA VAL A 205 11.55 10.32 -12.85
C VAL A 205 10.91 11.05 -11.68
N VAL A 206 10.32 10.31 -10.74
CA VAL A 206 9.70 10.88 -9.54
C VAL A 206 10.75 11.50 -8.62
N ALA A 207 11.87 10.81 -8.40
CA ALA A 207 12.97 11.33 -7.59
C ALA A 207 13.52 12.65 -8.16
N THR A 208 13.67 12.71 -9.48
CA THR A 208 14.11 13.93 -10.18
C THR A 208 13.07 15.04 -10.07
N ALA A 209 11.79 14.74 -10.29
CA ALA A 209 10.70 15.70 -10.14
C ALA A 209 10.68 16.27 -8.71
N ARG A 210 10.78 15.43 -7.68
CA ARG A 210 10.81 15.86 -6.28
C ARG A 210 11.99 16.77 -5.97
N ARG A 211 13.18 16.46 -6.47
CA ARG A 211 14.37 17.31 -6.28
C ARG A 211 14.23 18.69 -6.94
N SER A 212 13.40 18.79 -7.98
CA SER A 212 13.14 20.04 -8.70
C SER A 212 12.08 20.94 -8.03
N LEU A 213 11.34 20.42 -7.06
CA LEU A 213 10.34 21.22 -6.36
C LEU A 213 10.99 22.26 -5.44
N PRO A 214 10.40 23.46 -5.32
CA PRO A 214 10.82 24.44 -4.32
C PRO A 214 10.80 23.77 -2.94
N ARG A 215 11.93 23.86 -2.21
CA ARG A 215 11.93 23.42 -0.82
C ARG A 215 10.88 24.24 -0.05
N PRO A 216 10.06 23.60 0.80
CA PRO A 216 9.16 24.34 1.67
C PRO A 216 9.96 25.43 2.40
N ASP A 217 9.44 26.65 2.45
CA ASP A 217 10.04 27.70 3.25
C ASP A 217 10.09 27.19 4.70
N PRO A 218 11.28 27.07 5.33
CA PRO A 218 11.40 26.62 6.70
C PRO A 218 10.64 27.51 7.70
N GLY A 219 10.17 28.70 7.30
CA GLY A 219 9.32 29.58 8.09
C GLY A 219 7.80 29.46 7.86
N ALA A 220 7.33 28.66 6.89
CA ALA A 220 5.91 28.50 6.63
C ALA A 220 5.31 27.37 7.50
N HIS A 221 4.88 27.72 8.70
CA HIS A 221 3.94 26.91 9.48
C HIS A 221 2.49 27.37 9.20
N PRO A 222 1.50 26.47 9.25
CA PRO A 222 0.08 26.83 9.17
C PRO A 222 -0.38 27.72 10.33
#